data_AF-A0A1B6DX91-F1
#
_entry.id   AF-A0A1B6DX91-F1
#
_cell.length_a   1.000
_cell.length_b   1.000
_cell.length_c   1.000
_cell.angle_alpha   90.00
_cell.angle_beta   90.00
_cell.angle_gamma   90.00
#
_symmetry.space_group_name_H-M   'P 1'
#
loop_
_entity.id
_entity.type
_entity.pdbx_description
1 polymer ?
#
loop_
_entity_poly.entity_id
_entity_poly.type
_entity_poly.pdbx_seq_one_letter_code
_entity_poly.pdbx_strand_id
1 'polypeptide(L)'
;GRVNLEYKASSEGYKVNRPIHIINPTYDLSGNYRCQVATFNNEESRNKNMTIYVPVKKVDFKLVKPEDDTVNISCNAEGLFPTPEMTIFISKKQFHEIDSIKRYTSYTTNDTNGVYDISTTMTIGDEGLPSPTLFECELRIPGTNYTLMQSHTYYPGGSSHISVDQSVWILMLTIYVTFSKL
;
A
#
# COMPACT_ATOMS: atom_id res chain seq x y z
N GLY A 1 -8.54 29.76 16.79
CA GLY A 1 -9.04 28.76 15.83
C GLY A 1 -7.99 28.48 14.77
N ARG A 2 -8.04 27.35 14.06
CA ARG A 2 -7.06 26.99 13.02
C ARG A 2 -7.37 27.56 11.61
N VAL A 3 -8.44 28.36 11.51
CA VAL A 3 -8.88 28.99 10.26
C VAL A 3 -8.28 30.39 10.13
N ASN A 4 -7.70 30.69 8.97
CA ASN A 4 -7.20 32.01 8.61
C ASN A 4 -8.30 32.83 7.92
N LEU A 5 -8.85 33.82 8.64
CA LEU A 5 -9.89 34.71 8.14
C LEU A 5 -9.36 35.85 7.25
N GLU A 6 -8.05 36.09 7.26
CA GLU A 6 -7.40 37.14 6.47
C GLU A 6 -7.01 36.67 5.07
N TYR A 7 -7.14 35.36 4.80
CA TYR A 7 -6.83 34.79 3.51
C TYR A 7 -7.83 35.25 2.43
N LYS A 8 -7.30 35.94 1.42
CA LYS A 8 -8.07 36.42 0.27
C LYS A 8 -7.81 35.51 -0.92
N ALA A 9 -8.82 34.73 -1.30
CA ALA A 9 -8.76 33.81 -2.44
C ALA A 9 -9.03 34.49 -3.80
N SER A 10 -9.57 35.69 -3.79
CA SER A 10 -9.92 36.45 -4.99
C SER A 10 -9.82 37.95 -4.73
N SER A 11 -9.58 38.72 -5.78
CA SER A 11 -9.68 40.18 -5.78
C SER A 11 -11.12 40.68 -5.98
N GLU A 12 -12.05 39.82 -6.42
CA GLU A 12 -13.46 40.18 -6.56
C GLU A 12 -14.14 40.23 -5.19
N GLY A 13 -14.71 41.38 -4.82
CA GLY A 13 -15.23 41.69 -3.47
C GLY A 13 -16.20 40.65 -2.87
N TYR A 14 -17.00 39.98 -3.71
CA TYR A 14 -17.96 38.96 -3.29
C TYR A 14 -17.43 37.51 -3.31
N LYS A 15 -16.17 37.31 -3.72
CA LYS A 15 -15.50 35.99 -3.73
C LYS A 15 -14.24 35.94 -2.85
N VAL A 16 -13.84 37.05 -2.24
CA VAL A 16 -12.58 37.20 -1.50
C VAL A 16 -12.39 36.09 -0.46
N ASN A 17 -13.38 35.84 0.40
CA ASN A 17 -13.28 34.91 1.52
C ASN A 17 -14.12 33.64 1.31
N ARG A 18 -14.33 33.21 0.06
CA ARG A 18 -15.19 32.06 -0.25
C ARG A 18 -14.62 30.71 0.24
N PRO A 19 -13.32 30.41 0.12
CA PRO A 19 -12.77 29.16 0.66
C PRO A 19 -12.37 29.31 2.13
N ILE A 20 -12.45 28.19 2.85
CA ILE A 20 -11.91 28.08 4.21
C ILE A 20 -10.42 27.79 4.11
N HIS A 21 -9.57 28.69 4.62
CA HIS A 21 -8.14 28.46 4.70
C HIS A 21 -7.78 27.93 6.10
N ILE A 22 -7.29 26.70 6.16
CA ILE A 22 -6.86 26.05 7.41
C ILE A 22 -5.33 26.04 7.45
N ILE A 23 -4.75 26.57 8.52
CA ILE A 23 -3.30 26.57 8.72
C ILE A 23 -2.90 25.25 9.40
N ASN A 24 -1.86 24.60 8.87
CA ASN A 24 -1.27 23.37 9.42
C ASN A 24 -2.34 22.33 9.80
N PRO A 25 -3.08 21.79 8.80
CA PRO A 25 -4.13 20.83 9.07
C PRO A 25 -3.55 19.56 9.71
N THR A 26 -4.21 19.10 10.76
CA THR A 26 -3.90 17.86 11.48
C THR A 26 -5.09 16.91 11.38
N TYR A 27 -4.88 15.62 11.59
CA TYR A 27 -5.88 14.60 11.25
C TYR A 27 -7.18 14.67 12.06
N ASP A 28 -7.15 15.30 13.25
CA ASP A 28 -8.32 15.64 14.08
C ASP A 28 -9.25 16.67 13.43
N LEU A 29 -8.83 17.34 12.35
CA LEU A 29 -9.67 18.22 11.53
C LEU A 29 -10.45 17.47 10.45
N SER A 30 -10.33 16.14 10.35
CA SER A 30 -11.20 15.36 9.48
C SER A 30 -12.66 15.49 9.94
N GLY A 31 -13.60 15.60 9.01
CA GLY A 31 -15.01 15.73 9.35
C GLY A 31 -15.87 16.31 8.24
N ASN A 32 -17.13 16.57 8.58
CA ASN A 32 -18.10 17.17 7.67
C ASN A 32 -18.06 18.70 7.78
N TYR A 33 -17.62 19.36 6.72
CA TYR A 33 -17.53 20.81 6.65
C TYR A 33 -18.79 21.38 6.00
N ARG A 34 -19.41 22.34 6.69
CA ARG A 34 -20.59 23.05 6.19
C ARG A 34 -20.22 24.47 5.78
N CYS A 35 -20.54 24.81 4.54
CA CYS A 35 -20.60 26.20 4.09
C CYS A 35 -22.06 26.66 4.20
N GLN A 36 -22.28 27.78 4.89
CA GLN A 36 -23.59 28.38 5.10
C GLN A 36 -23.51 29.84 4.64
N VAL A 37 -24.40 30.23 3.73
CA VAL A 37 -24.47 31.57 3.16
C VAL A 37 -25.85 32.14 3.44
N ALA A 38 -25.89 33.26 4.15
CA ALA A 38 -27.12 33.94 4.51
C ALA A 38 -27.19 35.32 3.85
N THR A 39 -28.38 35.67 3.38
CA THR A 39 -28.77 37.00 2.90
C THR A 39 -30.04 37.43 3.65
N PHE A 40 -30.53 38.66 3.44
CA PHE A 40 -31.77 39.12 4.09
C PHE A 40 -33.00 38.24 3.78
N ASN A 41 -33.04 37.60 2.61
CA ASN A 41 -34.23 36.90 2.10
C ASN A 41 -34.04 35.38 2.02
N ASN A 42 -32.80 34.88 2.08
CA ASN A 42 -32.53 33.47 1.83
C ASN A 42 -31.26 33.00 2.55
N GLU A 43 -31.25 31.72 2.90
CA GLU A 43 -30.13 31.01 3.48
C GLU A 43 -29.93 29.68 2.74
N GLU A 44 -28.71 29.43 2.25
CA GLU A 44 -28.33 28.16 1.64
C GLU A 44 -27.17 27.54 2.41
N SER A 45 -27.18 26.21 2.57
CA SER A 45 -26.05 25.49 3.13
C SER A 45 -25.68 24.26 2.31
N ARG A 46 -24.38 23.97 2.25
CA ARG A 46 -23.83 22.76 1.63
C ARG A 46 -22.78 22.12 2.51
N ASN A 47 -22.80 20.79 2.54
CA ASN A 47 -21.92 19.97 3.35
C ASN A 47 -20.93 19.20 2.46
N LYS A 48 -19.69 19.02 2.93
CA LYS A 48 -18.69 18.17 2.28
C LYS A 48 -17.76 17.55 3.31
N ASN A 49 -17.52 16.25 3.19
CA ASN A 49 -16.55 15.56 4.04
C ASN A 49 -15.13 15.86 3.58
N MET A 50 -14.25 16.17 4.53
CA MET A 50 -12.82 16.28 4.36
C MET A 50 -12.14 15.21 5.22
N THR A 51 -11.32 14.37 4.60
CA THR A 51 -10.51 13.36 5.29
C THR A 51 -9.06 13.77 5.18
N ILE A 52 -8.39 13.97 6.32
CA ILE A 52 -6.94 14.15 6.40
C ILE A 52 -6.36 12.80 6.75
N TYR A 53 -5.32 12.40 6.03
CA TYR A 53 -4.69 11.10 6.20
C TYR A 53 -3.18 11.23 6.38
N VAL A 54 -2.59 10.23 7.04
CA VAL A 54 -1.15 10.05 7.16
C VAL A 54 -0.75 8.88 6.25
N PRO A 55 0.11 9.10 5.24
CA PRO A 55 0.58 8.04 4.37
C PRO A 55 1.48 7.09 5.15
N VAL A 56 1.68 5.88 4.62
CA VAL A 56 2.52 4.88 5.26
C VAL A 56 3.93 5.39 5.52
N LYS A 57 4.47 5.07 6.70
CA LYS A 57 5.86 5.41 7.06
C LYS A 57 6.84 4.33 6.60
N LYS A 58 6.46 3.07 6.75
CA LYS A 58 7.29 1.91 6.41
C LYS A 58 6.43 0.76 5.93
N VAL A 59 6.89 0.07 4.90
CA VAL A 59 6.24 -1.11 4.33
C VAL A 59 7.28 -2.22 4.18
N ASP A 60 6.88 -3.44 4.49
CA ASP A 60 7.69 -4.64 4.39
C ASP A 60 6.86 -5.76 3.76
N PHE A 61 7.25 -6.20 2.56
CA PHE A 61 6.57 -7.27 1.82
C PHE A 61 7.53 -8.46 1.65
N LYS A 62 7.20 -9.59 2.27
CA LYS A 62 8.08 -10.75 2.40
C LYS A 62 7.40 -12.03 1.97
N LEU A 63 8.18 -12.87 1.30
CA LEU A 63 7.83 -14.24 0.94
C LEU A 63 8.83 -15.18 1.61
N VAL A 64 8.31 -16.15 2.33
CA VAL A 64 9.09 -17.16 3.06
C VAL A 64 8.58 -18.53 2.64
N LYS A 65 9.47 -19.42 2.24
CA LYS A 65 9.15 -20.82 1.95
C LYS A 65 9.52 -21.68 3.18
N PRO A 66 8.56 -22.02 4.06
CA PRO A 66 8.83 -22.82 5.25
C PRO A 66 9.03 -24.32 4.93
N GLU A 67 8.37 -24.84 3.90
CA GLU A 67 8.36 -26.26 3.50
C GLU A 67 8.41 -26.38 1.96
N ASP A 68 8.64 -27.58 1.42
CA ASP A 68 8.85 -27.79 -0.02
C ASP A 68 7.63 -27.46 -0.91
N ASP A 69 6.42 -27.40 -0.33
CA ASP A 69 5.18 -27.25 -1.11
C ASP A 69 4.31 -26.04 -0.72
N THR A 70 4.80 -25.14 0.16
CA THR A 70 4.03 -23.96 0.60
C THR A 70 4.86 -22.69 0.62
N VAL A 71 4.20 -21.56 0.39
CA VAL A 71 4.80 -20.23 0.55
C VAL A 71 3.94 -19.38 1.49
N ASN A 72 4.62 -18.76 2.47
CA ASN A 72 4.06 -17.77 3.38
C ASN A 72 4.37 -16.37 2.85
N ILE A 73 3.32 -15.62 2.58
CA ILE A 73 3.38 -14.23 2.15
C ILE A 73 2.95 -13.35 3.32
N SER A 74 3.72 -12.32 3.63
CA SER A 74 3.38 -11.33 4.66
C SER A 74 3.64 -9.92 4.13
N CYS A 75 2.70 -9.03 4.39
CA CYS A 75 2.80 -7.61 4.06
C CYS A 75 2.50 -6.82 5.33
N ASN A 76 3.43 -5.98 5.76
CA ASN A 76 3.33 -5.18 6.98
C ASN A 76 3.48 -3.71 6.63
N ALA A 77 2.66 -2.85 7.25
CA ALA A 77 2.73 -1.41 7.08
C ALA A 77 2.54 -0.69 8.41
N GLU A 78 3.32 0.38 8.61
CA GLU A 78 3.38 1.12 9.88
C GLU A 78 2.99 2.60 9.70
N GLY A 79 2.32 3.16 10.71
CA GLY A 79 2.14 4.61 10.89
C GLY A 79 1.07 5.26 10.01
N LEU A 80 -0.05 4.58 9.75
CA LEU A 80 -1.13 5.04 8.89
C LEU A 80 -2.25 5.75 9.66
N PHE A 81 -2.96 6.68 9.03
CA PHE A 81 -4.20 7.22 9.58
C PHE A 81 -5.12 7.69 8.45
N PRO A 82 -6.46 7.54 8.53
CA PRO A 82 -7.24 6.76 9.50
C PRO A 82 -7.02 5.24 9.31
N THR A 83 -7.89 4.40 9.86
CA THR A 83 -7.80 2.93 9.75
C THR A 83 -7.60 2.48 8.29
N PRO A 84 -6.49 1.81 7.96
CA PRO A 84 -6.18 1.36 6.60
C PRO A 84 -6.84 0.01 6.27
N GLU A 85 -6.85 -0.34 4.99
CA GLU A 85 -7.20 -1.65 4.45
C GLU A 85 -6.02 -2.23 3.67
N MET A 86 -5.73 -3.53 3.85
CA MET A 86 -4.62 -4.20 3.16
C MET A 86 -5.04 -5.58 2.66
N THR A 87 -4.78 -5.86 1.38
CA THR A 87 -5.11 -7.14 0.72
C THR A 87 -3.90 -7.68 -0.02
N ILE A 88 -3.67 -8.99 0.05
CA ILE A 88 -2.70 -9.72 -0.77
C ILE A 88 -3.46 -10.51 -1.82
N PHE A 89 -2.98 -10.52 -3.07
CA PHE A 89 -3.55 -11.30 -4.17
C PHE A 89 -2.49 -11.68 -5.21
N ILE A 90 -2.81 -12.63 -6.09
CA ILE A 90 -2.00 -12.96 -7.26
C ILE A 90 -2.40 -12.03 -8.41
N SER A 91 -1.43 -11.55 -9.18
CA SER A 91 -1.70 -10.56 -10.23
C SER A 91 -2.68 -11.09 -11.28
N LYS A 92 -3.71 -10.28 -11.58
CA LYS A 92 -4.81 -10.61 -12.51
C LYS A 92 -4.34 -10.95 -13.93
N LYS A 93 -3.13 -10.51 -14.32
CA LYS A 93 -2.55 -10.83 -15.64
C LYS A 93 -2.13 -12.29 -15.75
N GLN A 94 -1.96 -13.00 -14.63
CA GLN A 94 -1.48 -14.37 -14.60
C GLN A 94 -2.61 -15.40 -14.44
N PHE A 95 -3.81 -14.96 -14.07
CA PHE A 95 -4.97 -15.83 -13.91
C PHE A 95 -6.26 -15.15 -14.37
N HIS A 96 -6.93 -15.75 -15.35
CA HIS A 96 -8.26 -15.33 -15.81
C HIS A 96 -9.40 -15.83 -14.89
N GLU A 97 -9.13 -16.77 -13.98
CA GLU A 97 -10.18 -17.57 -13.32
C GLU A 97 -9.98 -17.75 -11.80
N ILE A 98 -9.03 -17.04 -11.16
CA ILE A 98 -8.99 -17.00 -9.69
C ILE A 98 -9.88 -15.86 -9.21
N ASP A 99 -11.17 -16.15 -9.19
CA ASP A 99 -12.02 -15.56 -8.16
C ASP A 99 -11.67 -16.30 -6.85
N SER A 100 -11.28 -15.57 -5.81
CA SER A 100 -11.31 -16.04 -4.41
C SER A 100 -10.15 -16.85 -3.77
N ILE A 101 -8.89 -16.45 -3.91
CA ILE A 101 -7.97 -16.63 -2.74
C ILE A 101 -8.20 -15.45 -1.79
N LYS A 102 -9.30 -15.53 -1.03
CA LYS A 102 -9.71 -14.55 0.00
C LYS A 102 -9.28 -14.95 1.42
N ARG A 103 -8.46 -16.00 1.58
CA ARG A 103 -7.91 -16.38 2.89
C ARG A 103 -6.63 -15.60 3.15
N TYR A 104 -6.79 -14.32 3.45
CA TYR A 104 -5.77 -13.58 4.15
C TYR A 104 -6.27 -13.26 5.56
N THR A 105 -5.35 -13.27 6.52
CA THR A 105 -5.63 -12.75 7.86
C THR A 105 -5.06 -11.35 7.89
N SER A 106 -5.92 -10.35 8.13
CA SER A 106 -5.48 -8.99 8.39
C SER A 106 -5.70 -8.67 9.86
N TYR A 107 -4.73 -7.99 10.47
CA TYR A 107 -4.89 -7.41 11.80
C TYR A 107 -4.39 -5.98 11.77
N THR A 108 -5.12 -5.12 12.47
CA THR A 108 -4.85 -3.68 12.55
C THR A 108 -4.76 -3.31 14.01
N THR A 109 -3.63 -2.72 14.40
CA THR A 109 -3.37 -2.28 15.78
C THR A 109 -3.16 -0.78 15.78
N ASN A 110 -3.73 -0.10 16.78
CA ASN A 110 -3.51 1.33 16.98
C ASN A 110 -2.31 1.51 17.92
N ASP A 111 -1.30 2.26 17.48
CA ASP A 111 -0.18 2.70 18.31
C ASP A 111 -0.66 3.75 19.33
N THR A 112 0.11 3.92 20.40
CA THR A 112 -0.02 4.98 21.40
C THR A 112 -0.14 6.40 20.82
N ASN A 113 0.40 6.64 19.61
CA ASN A 113 0.33 7.93 18.92
C ASN A 113 -0.95 8.15 18.10
N GLY A 114 -1.90 7.20 18.10
CA GLY A 114 -3.16 7.30 17.37
C GLY A 114 -3.07 6.96 15.88
N VAL A 115 -1.96 6.36 15.44
CA VAL A 115 -1.75 5.84 14.09
C VAL A 115 -1.89 4.33 14.08
N TYR A 116 -2.19 3.77 12.92
CA TYR A 116 -2.45 2.35 12.72
C TYR A 116 -1.28 1.67 12.04
N ASP A 117 -0.94 0.51 12.60
CA ASP A 117 -0.12 -0.50 11.94
C ASP A 117 -1.04 -1.61 11.45
N ILE A 118 -0.80 -2.12 10.25
CA ILE A 118 -1.60 -3.16 9.63
C ILE A 118 -0.67 -4.24 9.05
N SER A 119 -1.07 -5.49 9.24
CA SER A 119 -0.38 -6.64 8.67
C SER A 119 -1.38 -7.60 8.08
N THR A 120 -1.04 -8.08 6.88
CA THR A 120 -1.80 -9.10 6.18
C THR A 120 -0.89 -10.27 5.85
N THR A 121 -1.34 -11.49 6.15
CA THR A 121 -0.61 -12.72 5.85
C THR A 121 -1.46 -13.70 5.05
N MET A 122 -0.83 -14.42 4.14
CA MET A 122 -1.43 -15.45 3.29
C MET A 122 -0.48 -16.64 3.19
N THR A 123 -1.02 -17.86 3.29
CA THR A 123 -0.27 -19.10 3.09
C THR A 123 -0.95 -19.88 1.97
N ILE A 124 -0.17 -20.29 0.97
CA ILE A 124 -0.68 -20.94 -0.24
C ILE A 124 0.24 -22.11 -0.63
N GLY A 125 -0.36 -23.21 -1.09
CA GLY A 125 0.38 -24.33 -1.68
C GLY A 125 0.96 -23.95 -3.04
N ASP A 126 2.16 -24.40 -3.35
CA ASP A 126 2.86 -24.02 -4.58
C ASP A 126 2.58 -24.95 -5.78
N GLU A 127 2.04 -26.14 -5.56
CA GLU A 127 1.76 -27.19 -6.57
C GLU A 127 0.80 -26.78 -7.71
N GLY A 128 0.14 -25.62 -7.64
CA GLY A 128 -0.77 -25.11 -8.68
C GLY A 128 -0.42 -23.71 -9.17
N LEU A 129 0.72 -23.16 -8.75
CA LEU A 129 1.11 -21.79 -9.06
C LEU A 129 1.87 -21.70 -10.39
N PRO A 130 1.58 -20.71 -11.25
CA PRO A 130 2.35 -20.48 -12.46
C PRO A 130 3.77 -20.07 -12.08
N SER A 131 4.75 -20.47 -12.88
CA SER A 131 6.13 -20.04 -12.68
C SER A 131 6.52 -19.07 -13.79
N PRO A 132 6.80 -17.78 -13.50
CA PRO A 132 6.74 -17.13 -12.19
C PRO A 132 5.32 -16.71 -11.75
N THR A 133 5.07 -16.72 -10.44
CA THR A 133 3.88 -16.12 -9.81
C THR A 133 4.21 -14.71 -9.31
N LEU A 134 3.37 -13.73 -9.61
CA LEU A 134 3.48 -12.36 -9.12
C LEU A 134 2.44 -12.14 -8.02
N PHE A 135 2.91 -11.98 -6.79
CA PHE A 135 2.06 -11.57 -5.67
C PHE A 135 2.04 -10.04 -5.57
N GLU A 136 0.87 -9.50 -5.30
CA GLU A 136 0.62 -8.07 -5.13
C GLU A 136 -0.01 -7.83 -3.75
N CYS A 137 0.48 -6.81 -3.04
CA CYS A 137 -0.08 -6.31 -1.78
C CYS A 137 -0.61 -4.90 -2.03
N GLU A 138 -1.93 -4.72 -1.94
CA GLU A 138 -2.60 -3.43 -2.04
C GLU A 138 -2.90 -2.88 -0.64
N LEU A 139 -2.41 -1.69 -0.36
CA LEU A 139 -2.69 -0.90 0.84
C LEU A 139 -3.50 0.34 0.46
N ARG A 140 -4.61 0.58 1.15
CA ARG A 140 -5.54 1.68 0.89
C ARG A 140 -5.92 2.40 2.17
N ILE A 141 -6.22 3.69 2.05
CA ILE A 141 -6.86 4.48 3.11
C ILE A 141 -8.27 4.83 2.64
N PRO A 142 -9.32 4.19 3.20
CA PRO A 142 -10.71 4.45 2.82
C PRO A 142 -11.10 5.93 2.94
N GLY A 143 -11.93 6.39 2.00
CA GLY A 143 -12.35 7.79 1.94
C GLY A 143 -11.31 8.76 1.39
N THR A 144 -10.21 8.24 0.84
CA THR A 144 -9.15 9.02 0.17
C THR A 144 -8.81 8.40 -1.19
N ASN A 145 -7.93 9.04 -1.95
CA ASN A 145 -7.34 8.49 -3.18
C ASN A 145 -5.98 7.82 -2.93
N TYR A 146 -5.61 7.59 -1.68
CA TYR A 146 -4.34 6.98 -1.32
C TYR A 146 -4.40 5.46 -1.52
N THR A 147 -3.56 4.97 -2.43
CA THR A 147 -3.34 3.55 -2.68
C THR A 147 -1.84 3.33 -2.88
N LEU A 148 -1.30 2.29 -2.26
CA LEU A 148 0.05 1.80 -2.49
C LEU A 148 -0.01 0.33 -2.92
N MET A 149 0.73 -0.01 -3.96
CA MET A 149 0.85 -1.38 -4.46
C MET A 149 2.31 -1.84 -4.33
N GLN A 150 2.53 -2.99 -3.70
CA GLN A 150 3.82 -3.69 -3.68
C GLN A 150 3.69 -4.99 -4.44
N SER A 151 4.75 -5.40 -5.14
CA SER A 151 4.75 -6.65 -5.90
C SER A 151 6.03 -7.44 -5.67
N HIS A 152 5.91 -8.76 -5.67
CA HIS A 152 7.03 -9.67 -5.47
C HIS A 152 6.84 -10.95 -6.27
N THR A 153 7.89 -11.35 -6.97
CA THR A 153 7.89 -12.54 -7.83
C THR A 153 8.27 -13.78 -7.02
N TYR A 154 7.57 -14.88 -7.24
CA TYR A 154 7.80 -16.19 -6.65
C TYR A 154 7.96 -17.24 -7.75
N TYR A 155 8.85 -18.21 -7.51
CA TYR A 155 9.10 -19.32 -8.40
C TYR A 155 8.79 -20.63 -7.67
N PRO A 156 7.63 -21.25 -7.93
CA PRO A 156 7.26 -22.56 -7.39
C PRO A 156 8.28 -23.66 -7.74
N GLY A 157 8.43 -24.66 -6.87
CA GLY A 157 9.32 -25.82 -7.13
C GLY A 157 10.82 -25.57 -6.94
N GLY A 158 11.22 -24.39 -6.48
CA GLY A 158 12.61 -24.12 -6.07
C GLY A 158 12.85 -24.55 -4.62
N SER A 159 13.74 -25.51 -4.40
CA SER A 159 14.40 -25.68 -3.10
C SER A 159 15.23 -24.42 -2.82
N SER A 160 15.00 -23.77 -1.69
CA SER A 160 15.74 -22.59 -1.25
C SER A 160 17.18 -22.95 -0.88
N HIS A 161 18.05 -23.14 -1.87
CA HIS A 161 19.50 -22.93 -1.81
C HIS A 161 20.09 -23.10 -3.23
N ILE A 162 20.21 -22.00 -3.98
CA ILE A 162 21.31 -21.86 -4.94
C ILE A 162 22.06 -20.61 -4.53
N SER A 163 22.99 -20.76 -3.59
CA SER A 163 24.19 -19.94 -3.61
C SER A 163 24.85 -20.23 -4.95
N VAL A 164 24.72 -19.32 -5.92
CA VAL A 164 25.61 -19.32 -7.07
C VAL A 164 26.97 -18.94 -6.49
N ASP A 165 27.70 -19.96 -6.04
CA ASP A 165 29.07 -19.79 -5.62
C ASP A 165 29.86 -19.37 -6.87
N GLN A 166 30.43 -18.16 -6.80
CA GLN A 166 31.11 -17.50 -7.90
C GLN A 166 32.37 -18.26 -8.35
N SER A 167 32.73 -19.33 -7.64
CA SER A 167 33.84 -20.25 -7.90
C SER A 167 33.60 -21.23 -9.07
N VAL A 168 32.34 -21.54 -9.43
CA VAL A 168 32.04 -22.55 -10.48
C VAL A 168 32.39 -22.02 -11.89
N TRP A 169 32.24 -20.71 -12.13
CA TRP A 169 32.60 -20.08 -13.41
C TRP A 169 34.10 -20.15 -13.69
N ILE A 170 34.94 -20.10 -12.66
CA ILE A 170 36.40 -20.13 -12.80
C ILE A 170 36.86 -21.53 -13.27
N LEU A 171 36.28 -22.59 -12.70
CA LEU A 171 36.62 -23.98 -13.08
C LEU A 171 36.23 -24.26 -14.54
N MET A 172 35.06 -23.84 -15.00
CA MET A 172 34.62 -24.06 -16.38
C MET A 172 35.50 -23.35 -17.41
N LEU A 173 35.97 -22.12 -17.12
CA LEU A 173 36.93 -21.41 -17.98
C LEU A 173 38.28 -22.11 -18.03
N THR A 174 38.80 -22.61 -16.90
CA THR A 174 40.09 -23.34 -16.91
C THR A 174 40.03 -24.62 -17.71
N ILE A 175 38.95 -25.40 -17.59
CA ILE A 175 38.75 -26.64 -18.35
C ILE A 175 38.66 -26.35 -19.86
N TYR A 176 37.89 -25.34 -20.24
CA TYR A 176 37.75 -24.95 -21.65
C TYR A 176 39.10 -24.52 -22.26
N VAL A 177 39.90 -23.74 -21.52
CA VAL A 177 41.23 -23.33 -21.97
C VAL A 177 42.21 -24.51 -22.07
N THR A 178 42.15 -25.49 -21.16
CA THR A 178 42.99 -26.70 -21.28
C THR A 178 42.62 -27.56 -22.48
N PHE A 179 41.32 -27.74 -22.78
CA PHE A 179 40.89 -28.50 -23.96
C PHE A 179 41.22 -27.79 -25.28
N SER A 180 41.24 -26.46 -25.29
CA SER A 180 41.61 -25.67 -26.48
C SER A 180 43.11 -25.73 -26.82
N LYS A 181 43.95 -26.25 -25.90
CA LYS A 181 45.41 -26.33 -26.05
C LYS A 181 45.95 -27.76 -26.25
N LEU A 182 45.08 -28.77 -26.39
CA LEU A 182 45.45 -30.12 -26.83
C LEU A 182 45.17 -30.34 -28.31
#